data_AF-A0A368XMS4-F1
#
_entry.id   AF-A0A368XMS4-F1
#
_cell.length_a   1.000
_cell.length_b   1.000
_cell.length_c   1.000
_cell.angle_alpha   90.00
_cell.angle_beta   90.00
_cell.angle_gamma   90.00
#
_symmetry.space_group_name_H-M   'P 1'
#
loop_
_entity.id
_entity.type
_entity.pdbx_description
1 polymer ?
#
loop_
_entity_poly.entity_id
_entity_poly.type
_entity_poly.pdbx_seq_one_letter_code
_entity_poly.pdbx_strand_id
1 'polypeptide(L)'
;MHSRNTYALSALALAASTFLVACGGGGGDDEPAPAERQVTGTVLDRGLNNATACLDLNDNRVCDASEPSAMTSNGSFTINTTQAADAVVLVQATTTSTTSEGPVVAPYVLTAPLGRHAVITPYTTLLQSEIDSGRSDNLAQAEETLLSFLVGTAGQVGGIQLYDNYQAAEGTTATAAQQKMLALGQLLTRGFAEVGSGSRAAFEAYSAVAPGSLQQLLYQIPTTLTPEQRESLFLATRDSLVPSAATLAGAAKAKAATAAQPIEGAWVRTDGTTREVFLFGGDGTFVHQVVATPVGADYAFDNGLGYRYGRYSLSGSTLTLELIEAANARGPAAGAHSATVSGNAMTLDGTALTRVASASNPLVGGWVRPMGLSRPEYMVMFEDGTYAHSSFYYQNDRQTGSATALETARNVGMQVGSYAVSAGNADVVEFGATTIDFNGNLSVPSNPGVAHVQSDGSISLSGLRLVKLGSTLGAQAVTGFSEATRSRIWSGRYFSLTTGTGAGQTVQYLYVKGPGTVVAFDRPAAVSTAACVAKAAPFSNIDPSDGILKHFVIGTGTGAAAAYAQRRMVYGTPASFVTMVPTARPTDATARCVVPF
;
A
#
# COMPACT_ATOMS: atom_id res chain seq x y z
N MET A 1 -31.66 44.28 10.26
CA MET A 1 -31.69 44.21 11.73
C MET A 1 -30.36 43.62 12.19
N HIS A 2 -29.38 44.49 12.49
CA HIS A 2 -28.74 44.65 13.82
C HIS A 2 -28.23 43.31 14.39
N SER A 3 -26.94 43.01 14.62
CA SER A 3 -25.73 43.83 14.77
C SER A 3 -24.47 42.97 14.53
N ARG A 4 -23.44 43.58 13.94
CA ARG A 4 -22.03 43.16 14.04
C ARG A 4 -21.52 43.44 15.47
N ASN A 5 -20.57 42.65 15.98
CA ASN A 5 -19.63 43.12 17.00
C ASN A 5 -18.28 42.39 16.83
N THR A 6 -17.31 43.14 16.34
CA THR A 6 -15.85 42.94 16.44
C THR A 6 -15.34 43.60 17.72
N TYR A 7 -14.58 42.90 18.56
CA TYR A 7 -13.56 43.48 19.48
C TYR A 7 -12.55 42.35 19.78
N ALA A 8 -11.30 42.40 19.28
CA ALA A 8 -10.15 43.23 19.68
C ALA A 8 -9.20 42.44 20.61
N LEU A 9 -7.93 42.38 20.19
CA LEU A 9 -6.79 41.82 20.92
C LEU A 9 -6.51 42.59 22.22
N SER A 10 -6.02 41.88 23.24
CA SER A 10 -5.18 42.47 24.29
C SER A 10 -4.25 41.41 24.91
N ALA A 11 -2.96 41.60 24.68
CA ALA A 11 -1.87 41.00 25.44
C ALA A 11 -1.48 41.93 26.60
N LEU A 12 -1.22 41.40 27.81
CA LEU A 12 -0.09 41.82 28.68
C LEU A 12 -0.05 41.08 30.04
N ALA A 13 1.21 40.81 30.46
CA ALA A 13 1.76 40.89 31.82
C ALA A 13 1.74 39.67 32.78
N LEU A 14 2.87 38.94 32.75
CA LEU A 14 3.81 38.69 33.86
C LEU A 14 3.47 39.27 35.26
N ALA A 15 3.51 38.44 36.31
CA ALA A 15 4.40 38.60 37.48
C ALA A 15 4.11 37.59 38.60
N ALA A 16 5.18 37.00 39.12
CA ALA A 16 5.24 36.13 40.29
C ALA A 16 5.20 36.92 41.62
N SER A 17 4.75 36.26 42.71
CA SER A 17 5.46 36.07 43.99
C SER A 17 4.57 36.13 45.26
N THR A 18 4.41 34.96 45.89
CA THR A 18 4.62 34.62 47.32
C THR A 18 3.81 35.26 48.49
N PHE A 19 3.52 34.34 49.43
CA PHE A 19 3.24 34.46 50.88
C PHE A 19 1.78 34.54 51.35
N LEU A 20 1.26 33.36 51.74
CA LEU A 20 0.52 33.19 52.99
C LEU A 20 1.09 31.98 53.73
N VAL A 21 1.87 32.27 54.77
CA VAL A 21 2.14 31.34 55.87
C VAL A 21 0.90 31.40 56.77
N ALA A 22 0.20 30.27 56.90
CA ALA A 22 -0.76 30.04 57.96
C ALA A 22 -0.31 28.83 58.78
N CYS A 23 -0.26 29.07 60.08
CA CYS A 23 0.17 28.20 61.16
C CYS A 23 -0.85 27.07 61.42
N GLY A 24 -0.32 25.86 61.69
CA GLY A 24 -0.74 25.05 62.83
C GLY A 24 -2.12 24.40 62.78
N GLY A 25 -2.15 23.14 62.34
CA GLY A 25 -3.23 22.21 62.62
C GLY A 25 -2.78 20.78 62.30
N GLY A 26 -2.36 20.03 63.32
CA GLY A 26 -2.00 18.62 63.17
C GLY A 26 -3.23 17.79 62.84
N GLY A 27 -3.24 17.23 61.64
CA GLY A 27 -4.12 16.16 61.17
C GLY A 27 -3.37 15.47 60.04
N GLY A 28 -3.25 14.14 60.08
CA GLY A 28 -2.58 13.39 59.03
C GLY A 28 -3.32 13.58 57.73
N ASP A 29 -2.76 14.39 56.83
CA ASP A 29 -3.23 14.53 55.47
C ASP A 29 -2.71 13.32 54.69
N ASP A 30 -3.50 12.25 54.71
CA ASP A 30 -3.53 11.28 53.62
C ASP A 30 -3.91 12.07 52.35
N GLU A 31 -2.91 12.42 51.54
CA GLU A 31 -3.12 12.72 50.12
C GLU A 31 -4.05 11.63 49.57
N PRO A 32 -5.18 11.99 48.91
CA PRO A 32 -6.08 10.99 48.38
C PRO A 32 -5.30 10.11 47.40
N ALA A 33 -5.12 8.84 47.76
CA ALA A 33 -4.42 7.88 46.92
C ALA A 33 -5.04 7.91 45.51
N PRO A 34 -4.22 7.92 44.44
CA PRO A 34 -4.75 7.98 43.09
C PRO A 34 -5.71 6.82 42.87
N ALA A 35 -6.92 7.13 42.43
CA ALA A 35 -7.99 6.15 42.29
C ALA A 35 -7.58 5.06 41.28
N GLU A 36 -7.53 3.82 41.75
CA GLU A 36 -7.20 2.67 40.92
C GLU A 36 -8.30 2.45 39.87
N ARG A 37 -7.90 2.33 38.61
CA ARG A 37 -8.78 2.05 37.48
C ARG A 37 -8.30 0.80 36.74
N GLN A 38 -9.26 0.10 36.15
CA GLN A 38 -9.02 -1.04 35.28
C GLN A 38 -9.18 -0.68 33.80
N VAL A 39 -8.22 -1.10 32.99
CA VAL A 39 -8.29 -1.07 31.53
C VAL A 39 -8.38 -2.51 31.02
N THR A 40 -9.54 -2.87 30.48
CA THR A 40 -9.84 -4.22 30.01
C THR A 40 -9.98 -4.27 28.50
N GLY A 41 -9.67 -5.42 27.91
CA GLY A 41 -9.92 -5.68 26.50
C GLY A 41 -9.60 -7.11 26.10
N THR A 42 -9.82 -7.40 24.82
CA THR A 42 -9.50 -8.70 24.22
C THR A 42 -8.72 -8.51 22.93
N VAL A 43 -7.62 -9.25 22.76
CA VAL A 43 -6.89 -9.35 21.50
C VAL A 43 -7.39 -10.54 20.67
N LEU A 44 -7.78 -10.28 19.43
CA LEU A 44 -8.24 -11.31 18.49
C LEU A 44 -7.09 -11.82 17.63
N ASP A 45 -6.30 -12.70 18.22
CA ASP A 45 -5.31 -13.50 17.49
C ASP A 45 -5.19 -14.90 18.10
N ARG A 46 -6.15 -15.77 17.75
CA ARG A 46 -6.10 -17.22 18.04
C ARG A 46 -5.93 -17.55 19.53
N GLY A 47 -6.60 -16.82 20.42
CA GLY A 47 -6.54 -17.05 21.86
C GLY A 47 -5.13 -16.83 22.42
N LEU A 48 -4.54 -15.66 22.14
CA LEU A 48 -3.17 -15.31 22.52
C LEU A 48 -3.00 -15.32 24.05
N ASN A 49 -2.09 -16.15 24.55
CA ASN A 49 -1.73 -16.30 25.95
C ASN A 49 -0.29 -15.85 26.19
N ASN A 50 -0.02 -15.34 27.40
CA ASN A 50 1.32 -14.96 27.83
C ASN A 50 1.97 -13.90 26.91
N ALA A 51 1.16 -12.99 26.37
CA ALA A 51 1.61 -11.75 25.74
C ALA A 51 1.44 -10.59 26.72
N THR A 52 2.30 -9.58 26.65
CA THR A 52 2.24 -8.41 27.54
C THR A 52 1.31 -7.37 26.95
N ALA A 53 0.20 -7.07 27.63
CA ALA A 53 -0.63 -5.91 27.35
C ALA A 53 -0.18 -4.73 28.23
N CYS A 54 0.09 -3.56 27.67
CA CYS A 54 0.57 -2.39 28.42
C CYS A 54 -0.08 -1.07 27.95
N LEU A 55 -0.05 -0.05 28.81
CA LEU A 55 -0.37 1.33 28.45
C LEU A 55 0.90 2.05 27.96
N ASP A 56 0.94 2.41 26.68
CA ASP A 56 2.06 3.13 26.05
C ASP A 56 2.00 4.62 26.42
N LEU A 57 2.57 4.96 27.58
CA LEU A 57 2.49 6.29 28.19
C LEU A 57 3.46 7.28 27.54
N ASN A 58 4.49 6.79 26.87
CA ASN A 58 5.51 7.61 26.23
C ASN A 58 5.41 7.66 24.70
N ASP A 59 4.40 7.00 24.12
CA ASP A 59 4.08 6.99 22.69
C ASP A 59 5.21 6.40 21.82
N ASN A 60 5.99 5.46 22.35
CA ASN A 60 7.11 4.85 21.64
C ASN A 60 6.78 3.53 20.91
N ARG A 61 5.55 3.00 21.09
CA ARG A 61 5.05 1.73 20.54
C ARG A 61 5.81 0.49 21.04
N VAL A 62 6.30 0.53 22.27
CA VAL A 62 6.99 -0.57 22.97
C VAL A 62 6.41 -0.67 24.38
N CYS A 63 6.22 -1.90 24.89
CA CYS A 63 5.88 -2.06 26.30
C CYS A 63 7.12 -1.89 27.18
N ASP A 64 7.25 -0.72 27.79
CA ASP A 64 8.35 -0.43 28.71
C ASP A 64 8.12 -1.01 30.10
N ALA A 65 9.21 -1.34 30.81
CA ALA A 65 9.14 -1.93 32.14
C ALA A 65 8.48 -1.02 33.19
N SER A 66 8.46 0.30 32.97
CA SER A 66 7.81 1.27 33.85
C SER A 66 6.31 1.45 33.57
N GLU A 67 5.79 0.82 32.53
CA GLU A 67 4.40 1.01 32.11
C GLU A 67 3.46 0.01 32.77
N PRO A 68 2.24 0.44 33.19
CA PRO A 68 1.23 -0.47 33.69
C PRO A 68 0.93 -1.55 32.66
N SER A 69 1.01 -2.81 33.09
CA SER A 69 0.87 -3.96 32.19
C SER A 69 0.20 -5.17 32.85
N ALA A 70 -0.26 -6.08 32.00
CA ALA A 70 -0.86 -7.35 32.39
C ALA A 70 -0.55 -8.43 31.33
N MET A 71 -0.59 -9.70 31.72
CA MET A 71 -0.46 -10.81 30.77
C MET A 71 -1.81 -11.18 30.18
N THR A 72 -1.83 -11.51 28.89
CA THR A 72 -3.05 -12.02 28.25
C THR A 72 -3.35 -13.46 28.68
N SER A 73 -4.65 -13.76 28.86
CA SER A 73 -5.19 -15.09 29.06
C SER A 73 -6.34 -15.32 28.08
N ASN A 74 -6.15 -16.25 27.15
CA ASN A 74 -7.03 -16.51 26.01
C ASN A 74 -7.42 -15.22 25.24
N GLY A 75 -6.45 -14.32 25.08
CA GLY A 75 -6.63 -13.01 24.46
C GLY A 75 -7.18 -11.92 25.38
N SER A 76 -7.77 -12.24 26.53
CA SER A 76 -8.28 -11.22 27.46
C SER A 76 -7.17 -10.66 28.34
N PHE A 77 -7.25 -9.37 28.70
CA PHE A 77 -6.35 -8.73 29.65
C PHE A 77 -7.11 -7.71 30.52
N THR A 78 -6.55 -7.46 31.71
CA THR A 78 -7.00 -6.42 32.65
C THR A 78 -5.77 -5.74 33.24
N ILE A 79 -5.49 -4.51 32.81
CA ILE A 79 -4.40 -3.69 33.36
C ILE A 79 -4.97 -2.87 34.51
N ASN A 80 -4.40 -3.04 35.71
CA ASN A 80 -4.68 -2.16 36.83
C ASN A 80 -3.70 -0.99 36.77
N THR A 81 -4.21 0.23 36.87
CA THR A 81 -3.39 1.45 36.79
C THR A 81 -3.94 2.54 37.71
N THR A 82 -3.03 3.36 38.23
CA THR A 82 -3.34 4.61 38.92
C THR A 82 -3.08 5.83 38.05
N GLN A 83 -2.61 5.62 36.81
CA GLN A 83 -2.32 6.69 35.87
C GLN A 83 -3.62 7.32 35.37
N ALA A 84 -3.71 8.64 35.51
CA ALA A 84 -4.86 9.43 35.04
C ALA A 84 -4.84 9.71 33.54
N ALA A 85 -3.68 9.59 32.89
CA ALA A 85 -3.54 9.82 31.45
C ALA A 85 -4.05 8.62 30.64
N ASP A 86 -4.91 8.90 29.66
CA ASP A 86 -5.29 7.91 28.66
C ASP A 86 -4.12 7.68 27.69
N ALA A 87 -3.84 6.41 27.40
CA ALA A 87 -2.79 5.97 26.49
C ALA A 87 -3.30 4.86 25.58
N VAL A 88 -2.60 4.67 24.47
CA VAL A 88 -2.84 3.54 23.57
C VAL A 88 -2.46 2.23 24.28
N VAL A 89 -3.26 1.19 24.10
CA VAL A 89 -2.95 -0.14 24.65
C VAL A 89 -2.18 -0.94 23.61
N LEU A 90 -0.99 -1.41 23.96
CA LEU A 90 -0.22 -2.35 23.13
C LEU A 90 -0.39 -3.76 23.67
N VAL A 91 -0.36 -4.74 22.77
CA VAL A 91 -0.26 -6.17 23.10
C VAL A 91 0.96 -6.73 22.37
N GLN A 92 2.02 -6.99 23.13
CA GLN A 92 3.29 -7.47 22.62
C GLN A 92 3.41 -8.98 22.80
N ALA A 93 3.37 -9.70 21.68
CA ALA A 93 3.59 -11.13 21.62
C ALA A 93 5.09 -11.42 21.41
N THR A 94 5.62 -12.39 22.13
CA THR A 94 7.02 -12.84 21.99
C THR A 94 7.05 -14.34 21.72
N THR A 95 8.23 -14.92 21.55
CA THR A 95 8.39 -16.37 21.38
C THR A 95 7.99 -17.20 22.61
N THR A 96 7.77 -16.56 23.76
CA THR A 96 7.22 -17.21 24.96
C THR A 96 5.68 -17.17 25.02
N SER A 97 5.05 -16.42 24.13
CA SER A 97 3.59 -16.37 23.98
C SER A 97 3.08 -17.59 23.21
N THR A 98 1.82 -17.97 23.44
CA THR A 98 1.20 -19.12 22.77
C THR A 98 -0.18 -18.76 22.23
N THR A 99 -0.57 -19.45 21.16
CA THR A 99 -1.91 -19.38 20.58
C THR A 99 -2.56 -20.77 20.64
N SER A 100 -3.82 -20.88 20.25
CA SER A 100 -4.52 -22.16 20.09
C SER A 100 -3.85 -23.10 19.08
N GLU A 101 -2.93 -22.61 18.25
CA GLU A 101 -2.20 -23.35 17.22
C GLU A 101 -0.74 -23.65 17.62
N GLY A 102 -0.32 -23.25 18.83
CA GLY A 102 1.04 -23.46 19.33
C GLY A 102 1.79 -22.17 19.62
N PRO A 103 3.11 -22.24 19.85
CA PRO A 103 3.95 -21.10 20.18
C PRO A 103 3.99 -20.04 19.08
N VAL A 104 4.11 -18.77 19.48
CA VAL A 104 4.39 -17.68 18.55
C VAL A 104 5.81 -17.83 18.03
N VAL A 105 5.97 -17.90 16.69
CA VAL A 105 7.28 -18.16 16.05
C VAL A 105 8.11 -16.89 15.91
N ALA A 106 7.47 -15.75 15.63
CA ALA A 106 8.12 -14.46 15.46
C ALA A 106 7.35 -13.39 16.26
N PRO A 107 8.04 -12.51 17.01
CA PRO A 107 7.39 -11.45 17.78
C PRO A 107 6.62 -10.44 16.92
N TYR A 108 5.54 -9.90 17.46
CA TYR A 108 4.74 -8.83 16.84
C TYR A 108 4.01 -8.01 17.92
N VAL A 109 3.53 -6.83 17.55
CA VAL A 109 2.73 -5.97 18.44
C VAL A 109 1.39 -5.68 17.77
N LEU A 110 0.32 -5.79 18.53
CA LEU A 110 -1.02 -5.37 18.12
C LEU A 110 -1.51 -4.22 19.01
N THR A 111 -2.37 -3.37 18.47
CA THR A 111 -2.90 -2.23 19.21
C THR A 111 -4.22 -1.76 18.62
N ALA A 112 -4.83 -0.76 19.24
CA ALA A 112 -5.98 -0.05 18.73
C ALA A 112 -5.85 1.45 19.02
N PRO A 113 -6.50 2.30 18.23
CA PRO A 113 -6.57 3.74 18.50
C PRO A 113 -7.02 4.07 19.91
N LEU A 114 -6.61 5.25 20.40
CA LEU A 114 -6.94 5.74 21.73
C LEU A 114 -8.45 5.59 22.01
N GLY A 115 -8.80 4.95 23.12
CA GLY A 115 -10.19 4.67 23.51
C GLY A 115 -10.88 3.54 22.74
N ARG A 116 -10.20 2.81 21.85
CA ARG A 116 -10.74 1.70 21.04
C ARG A 116 -10.17 0.32 21.41
N HIS A 117 -9.53 0.18 22.57
CA HIS A 117 -8.84 -1.05 23.02
C HIS A 117 -9.76 -2.20 23.47
N ALA A 118 -11.09 -2.04 23.44
CA ALA A 118 -12.02 -3.08 23.85
C ALA A 118 -11.83 -4.38 23.05
N VAL A 119 -11.58 -4.24 21.75
CA VAL A 119 -11.22 -5.34 20.84
C VAL A 119 -10.00 -4.91 20.03
N ILE A 120 -8.85 -5.51 20.31
CA ILE A 120 -7.59 -5.29 19.60
C ILE A 120 -7.47 -6.33 18.50
N THR A 121 -7.33 -5.89 17.26
CA THR A 121 -7.22 -6.75 16.08
C THR A 121 -6.11 -6.26 15.15
N PRO A 122 -5.66 -7.09 14.20
CA PRO A 122 -4.73 -6.64 13.15
C PRO A 122 -5.27 -5.46 12.33
N TYR A 123 -6.59 -5.28 12.23
CA TYR A 123 -7.19 -4.13 11.55
C TYR A 123 -7.11 -2.85 12.38
N THR A 124 -7.35 -2.94 13.70
CA THR A 124 -7.18 -1.77 14.58
C THR A 124 -5.71 -1.37 14.67
N THR A 125 -4.80 -2.33 14.57
CA THR A 125 -3.36 -2.10 14.43
C THR A 125 -3.04 -1.35 13.13
N LEU A 126 -3.61 -1.77 12.00
CA LEU A 126 -3.46 -1.04 10.73
C LEU A 126 -4.00 0.39 10.84
N LEU A 127 -5.16 0.60 11.45
CA LEU A 127 -5.70 1.95 11.67
C LEU A 127 -4.75 2.85 12.46
N GLN A 128 -4.20 2.33 13.57
CA GLN A 128 -3.24 3.10 14.36
C GLN A 128 -1.96 3.35 13.56
N SER A 129 -1.50 2.37 12.78
CA SER A 129 -0.32 2.51 11.92
C SER A 129 -0.53 3.58 10.83
N GLU A 130 -1.72 3.66 10.24
CA GLU A 130 -2.09 4.71 9.27
C GLU A 130 -2.02 6.11 9.88
N ILE A 131 -2.36 6.27 11.15
CA ILE A 131 -2.24 7.54 11.87
C ILE A 131 -0.78 7.83 12.22
N ASP A 132 -0.08 6.86 12.82
CA ASP A 132 1.29 7.04 13.31
C ASP A 132 2.28 7.36 12.19
N SER A 133 2.08 6.74 11.04
CA SER A 133 2.90 6.97 9.85
C SER A 133 2.57 8.30 9.16
N GLY A 134 1.43 8.91 9.47
CA GLY A 134 0.94 10.13 8.81
C GLY A 134 0.23 9.87 7.48
N ARG A 135 -0.19 8.62 7.19
CA ARG A 135 -0.98 8.27 5.99
C ARG A 135 -2.39 8.85 6.04
N SER A 136 -2.92 8.95 7.24
CA SER A 136 -4.24 9.49 7.54
C SER A 136 -4.09 10.64 8.53
N ASP A 137 -4.71 11.77 8.24
CA ASP A 137 -4.66 12.95 9.10
C ASP A 137 -5.35 12.72 10.45
N ASN A 138 -6.32 11.80 10.46
CA ASN A 138 -7.10 11.44 11.64
C ASN A 138 -7.69 10.03 11.50
N LEU A 139 -8.30 9.57 12.60
CA LEU A 139 -8.91 8.24 12.68
C LEU A 139 -10.03 8.03 11.67
N ALA A 140 -10.88 9.02 11.43
CA ALA A 140 -12.02 8.86 10.51
C ALA A 140 -11.55 8.61 9.07
N GLN A 141 -10.49 9.29 8.63
CA GLN A 141 -9.89 9.05 7.32
C GLN A 141 -9.22 7.68 7.22
N ALA A 142 -8.58 7.22 8.29
CA ALA A 142 -7.99 5.87 8.35
C ALA A 142 -9.08 4.79 8.25
N GLU A 143 -10.19 4.96 8.98
CA GLU A 143 -11.36 4.07 8.94
C GLU A 143 -11.97 3.99 7.54
N GLU A 144 -12.26 5.13 6.92
CA GLU A 144 -12.81 5.19 5.55
C GLU A 144 -11.88 4.49 4.56
N THR A 145 -10.58 4.78 4.65
CA THR A 145 -9.57 4.20 3.77
C THR A 145 -9.53 2.69 3.90
N LEU A 146 -9.41 2.15 5.13
CA LEU A 146 -9.32 0.71 5.35
C LEU A 146 -10.63 -0.01 4.99
N LEU A 147 -11.79 0.58 5.33
CA LEU A 147 -13.10 0.04 4.95
C LEU A 147 -13.26 -0.01 3.43
N SER A 148 -12.78 1.00 2.68
CA SER A 148 -12.86 0.99 1.21
C SER A 148 -12.18 -0.25 0.58
N PHE A 149 -11.11 -0.76 1.20
CA PHE A 149 -10.42 -1.97 0.74
C PHE A 149 -11.07 -3.27 1.18
N LEU A 150 -11.92 -3.24 2.21
CA LEU A 150 -12.66 -4.41 2.65
C LEU A 150 -14.05 -4.50 1.97
N VAL A 151 -14.62 -3.35 1.58
CA VAL A 151 -16.01 -3.20 1.12
C VAL A 151 -16.17 -3.22 -0.41
N GLY A 152 -15.09 -3.12 -1.19
CA GLY A 152 -15.11 -3.11 -2.67
C GLY A 152 -15.78 -4.32 -3.36
N THR A 153 -16.23 -5.31 -2.59
CA THR A 153 -17.22 -6.31 -3.01
C THR A 153 -18.44 -6.22 -2.12
N ALA A 154 -19.53 -5.65 -2.65
CA ALA A 154 -20.83 -5.69 -2.02
C ALA A 154 -21.18 -7.16 -1.63
N GLY A 155 -21.06 -7.49 -0.34
CA GLY A 155 -21.56 -8.74 0.24
C GLY A 155 -20.56 -9.71 0.88
N GLN A 156 -19.22 -9.55 0.78
CA GLN A 156 -18.30 -10.55 1.39
C GLN A 156 -18.12 -10.40 2.91
N VAL A 157 -18.03 -9.16 3.40
CA VAL A 157 -17.92 -8.81 4.83
C VAL A 157 -18.92 -7.73 5.24
N GLY A 158 -20.03 -7.62 4.49
CA GLY A 158 -21.05 -6.60 4.74
C GLY A 158 -21.61 -6.69 6.16
N GLY A 159 -21.78 -5.54 6.81
CA GLY A 159 -22.32 -5.43 8.17
C GLY A 159 -21.31 -5.60 9.29
N ILE A 160 -20.03 -5.85 8.99
CA ILE A 160 -18.94 -5.92 9.99
C ILE A 160 -18.17 -4.59 10.05
N GLN A 161 -17.86 -4.13 11.26
CA GLN A 161 -17.00 -2.99 11.57
C GLN A 161 -15.58 -3.44 11.95
N LEU A 162 -14.59 -2.55 11.80
CA LEU A 162 -13.18 -2.84 12.11
C LEU A 162 -12.90 -3.16 13.60
N TYR A 163 -13.81 -2.73 14.47
CA TYR A 163 -13.75 -2.89 15.92
C TYR A 163 -14.60 -4.05 16.45
N ASP A 164 -15.30 -4.77 15.57
CA ASP A 164 -16.17 -5.85 15.98
C ASP A 164 -15.37 -7.04 16.51
N ASN A 165 -16.01 -7.83 17.36
CA ASN A 165 -15.51 -9.17 17.66
C ASN A 165 -15.88 -10.12 16.52
N TYR A 166 -14.88 -10.61 15.79
CA TYR A 166 -15.06 -11.55 14.67
C TYR A 166 -15.25 -13.00 15.10
N GLN A 167 -15.22 -13.30 16.40
CA GLN A 167 -15.56 -14.61 16.92
C GLN A 167 -17.09 -14.78 16.98
N ALA A 168 -17.56 -16.03 16.92
CA ALA A 168 -18.97 -16.32 17.16
C ALA A 168 -19.33 -15.97 18.62
N ALA A 169 -20.52 -15.43 18.83
CA ALA A 169 -21.07 -15.34 20.19
C ALA A 169 -21.25 -16.76 20.76
N GLU A 170 -21.19 -16.87 22.09
CA GLU A 170 -21.35 -18.16 22.76
C GLU A 170 -22.65 -18.87 22.34
N GLY A 171 -22.56 -20.16 22.01
CA GLY A 171 -23.69 -20.95 21.52
C GLY A 171 -24.14 -20.66 20.08
N THR A 172 -23.43 -19.81 19.34
CA THR A 172 -23.72 -19.48 17.93
C THR A 172 -22.62 -19.93 16.98
N THR A 173 -22.92 -19.98 15.67
CA THR A 173 -21.93 -20.25 14.63
C THR A 173 -21.45 -18.95 14.00
N ALA A 174 -20.14 -18.82 13.74
CA ALA A 174 -19.59 -17.65 13.07
C ALA A 174 -20.16 -17.51 11.65
N THR A 175 -20.54 -16.30 11.27
CA THR A 175 -20.93 -15.97 9.89
C THR A 175 -19.74 -16.09 8.93
N ALA A 176 -20.00 -16.25 7.64
CA ALA A 176 -18.93 -16.28 6.63
C ALA A 176 -18.08 -15.00 6.64
N ALA A 177 -18.71 -13.85 6.89
CA ALA A 177 -18.03 -12.56 7.01
C ALA A 177 -17.07 -12.55 8.21
N GLN A 178 -17.51 -13.04 9.38
CA GLN A 178 -16.68 -13.18 10.58
C GLN A 178 -15.47 -14.11 10.36
N GLN A 179 -15.70 -15.27 9.74
CA GLN A 179 -14.64 -16.23 9.42
C GLN A 179 -13.59 -15.63 8.48
N LYS A 180 -14.03 -14.91 7.44
CA LYS A 180 -13.14 -14.22 6.50
C LYS A 180 -12.32 -13.12 7.18
N MET A 181 -12.95 -12.30 8.01
CA MET A 181 -12.26 -11.25 8.77
C MET A 181 -11.22 -11.84 9.74
N LEU A 182 -11.55 -12.93 10.42
CA LEU A 182 -10.60 -13.61 11.29
C LEU A 182 -9.40 -14.16 10.51
N ALA A 183 -9.64 -14.86 9.40
CA ALA A 183 -8.58 -15.44 8.58
C ALA A 183 -7.67 -14.37 7.95
N LEU A 184 -8.23 -13.27 7.43
CA LEU A 184 -7.45 -12.16 6.90
C LEU A 184 -6.66 -11.45 8.00
N GLY A 185 -7.24 -11.29 9.20
CA GLY A 185 -6.52 -10.76 10.36
C GLY A 185 -5.29 -11.61 10.70
N GLN A 186 -5.43 -12.94 10.70
CA GLN A 186 -4.31 -13.85 10.97
C GLN A 186 -3.19 -13.77 9.92
N LEU A 187 -3.53 -13.54 8.64
CA LEU A 187 -2.55 -13.28 7.58
C LEU A 187 -1.80 -11.96 7.82
N LEU A 188 -2.51 -10.92 8.26
CA LEU A 188 -1.92 -9.63 8.62
C LEU A 188 -0.95 -9.76 9.80
N THR A 189 -1.34 -10.45 10.87
CA THR A 189 -0.46 -10.71 12.01
C THR A 189 0.82 -11.42 11.57
N ARG A 190 0.73 -12.41 10.68
CA ARG A 190 1.89 -13.10 10.13
C ARG A 190 2.82 -12.16 9.36
N GLY A 191 2.26 -11.19 8.62
CA GLY A 191 3.01 -10.13 7.94
C GLY A 191 3.71 -9.17 8.91
N PHE A 192 3.00 -8.71 9.96
CA PHE A 192 3.58 -7.88 11.01
C PHE A 192 4.75 -8.55 11.71
N ALA A 193 4.64 -9.85 11.96
CA ALA A 193 5.71 -10.64 12.54
C ALA A 193 6.96 -10.73 11.65
N GLU A 194 6.84 -10.62 10.31
CA GLU A 194 8.00 -10.54 9.41
C GLU A 194 8.64 -9.16 9.34
N VAL A 195 7.84 -8.09 9.50
CA VAL A 195 8.36 -6.73 9.65
C VAL A 195 9.11 -6.59 10.98
N GLY A 196 8.64 -7.30 12.01
CA GLY A 196 9.23 -7.35 13.35
C GLY A 196 8.45 -6.52 14.38
N SER A 197 8.94 -6.56 15.62
CA SER A 197 8.38 -5.85 16.78
C SER A 197 9.41 -4.89 17.40
N GLY A 198 8.97 -3.99 18.28
CA GLY A 198 9.87 -3.29 19.20
C GLY A 198 10.45 -1.98 18.68
N SER A 199 9.77 -1.32 17.75
CA SER A 199 10.00 0.10 17.48
C SER A 199 8.77 0.74 16.82
N ARG A 200 8.58 2.05 17.06
CA ARG A 200 7.61 2.86 16.32
C ARG A 200 7.80 2.80 14.79
N ALA A 201 9.03 2.70 14.31
CA ALA A 201 9.30 2.59 12.87
C ALA A 201 8.78 1.28 12.25
N ALA A 202 8.95 0.14 12.94
CA ALA A 202 8.35 -1.12 12.50
C ALA A 202 6.82 -1.05 12.52
N PHE A 203 6.26 -0.35 13.50
CA PHE A 203 4.82 -0.15 13.62
C PHE A 203 4.25 0.71 12.47
N GLU A 204 4.88 1.84 12.16
CA GLU A 204 4.50 2.71 11.03
C GLU A 204 4.60 1.98 9.69
N ALA A 205 5.56 1.05 9.57
CA ALA A 205 5.71 0.21 8.39
C ALA A 205 4.57 -0.80 8.17
N TYR A 206 3.77 -1.12 9.18
CA TYR A 206 2.61 -2.02 8.98
C TYR A 206 1.60 -1.44 7.99
N SER A 207 1.39 -0.13 8.01
CA SER A 207 0.55 0.56 7.02
C SER A 207 1.24 0.77 5.66
N ALA A 208 2.53 0.41 5.56
CA ALA A 208 3.23 0.32 4.30
C ALA A 208 2.94 -0.99 3.52
N VAL A 209 2.21 -1.93 4.13
CA VAL A 209 1.63 -3.06 3.37
C VAL A 209 0.52 -2.52 2.49
N ALA A 210 0.38 -2.98 1.25
CA ALA A 210 -0.61 -2.45 0.32
C ALA A 210 -2.04 -2.79 0.80
N PRO A 211 -2.79 -1.86 1.44
CA PRO A 211 -4.13 -2.17 1.93
C PRO A 211 -5.08 -2.44 0.75
N GLY A 212 -4.72 -1.94 -0.45
CA GLY A 212 -5.38 -2.26 -1.72
C GLY A 212 -5.40 -3.75 -2.08
N SER A 213 -4.53 -4.58 -1.48
CA SER A 213 -4.54 -6.03 -1.67
C SER A 213 -5.56 -6.76 -0.79
N LEU A 214 -6.05 -6.13 0.30
CA LEU A 214 -6.94 -6.76 1.28
C LEU A 214 -8.20 -7.32 0.62
N GLN A 215 -8.79 -6.60 -0.33
CA GLN A 215 -9.95 -7.06 -1.08
C GLN A 215 -9.68 -8.38 -1.83
N GLN A 216 -8.52 -8.45 -2.48
CA GLN A 216 -8.14 -9.61 -3.28
C GLN A 216 -7.79 -10.79 -2.39
N LEU A 217 -7.13 -10.56 -1.24
CA LEU A 217 -6.89 -11.59 -0.23
C LEU A 217 -8.21 -12.13 0.32
N LEU A 218 -9.14 -11.24 0.67
CA LEU A 218 -10.46 -11.60 1.17
C LEU A 218 -11.25 -12.48 0.18
N TYR A 219 -11.04 -12.27 -1.12
CA TYR A 219 -11.61 -13.12 -2.17
C TYR A 219 -11.03 -14.54 -2.18
N GLN A 220 -9.73 -14.71 -1.89
CA GLN A 220 -9.07 -16.02 -1.80
C GLN A 220 -9.45 -16.80 -0.54
N ILE A 221 -10.11 -16.16 0.44
CA ILE A 221 -10.51 -16.77 1.70
C ILE A 221 -11.98 -17.21 1.60
N PRO A 222 -12.28 -18.50 1.42
CA PRO A 222 -13.66 -18.99 1.36
C PRO A 222 -14.30 -19.12 2.75
N THR A 223 -13.51 -19.44 3.77
CA THR A 223 -13.92 -19.72 5.17
C THR A 223 -12.68 -19.62 6.08
N THR A 224 -12.76 -20.10 7.32
CA THR A 224 -11.62 -20.22 8.23
C THR A 224 -10.52 -21.07 7.59
N LEU A 225 -9.27 -20.63 7.71
CA LEU A 225 -8.10 -21.34 7.16
C LEU A 225 -7.45 -22.23 8.22
N THR A 226 -7.08 -23.46 7.85
CA THR A 226 -6.16 -24.26 8.66
C THR A 226 -4.78 -23.60 8.71
N PRO A 227 -3.91 -23.95 9.69
CA PRO A 227 -2.56 -23.41 9.76
C PRO A 227 -1.77 -23.58 8.44
N GLU A 228 -1.88 -24.74 7.79
CA GLU A 228 -1.17 -25.06 6.56
C GLU A 228 -1.70 -24.25 5.37
N GLN A 229 -3.03 -24.08 5.28
CA GLN A 229 -3.67 -23.24 4.26
C GLN A 229 -3.29 -21.78 4.44
N ARG A 230 -3.24 -21.32 5.69
CA ARG A 230 -2.87 -19.94 6.03
C ARG A 230 -1.43 -19.65 5.69
N GLU A 231 -0.48 -20.51 6.06
CA GLU A 231 0.93 -20.31 5.71
C GLU A 231 1.13 -20.41 4.20
N SER A 232 0.44 -21.33 3.52
CA SER A 232 0.48 -21.42 2.05
C SER A 232 -0.02 -20.14 1.38
N LEU A 233 -1.16 -19.60 1.84
CA LEU A 233 -1.73 -18.37 1.31
C LEU A 233 -0.84 -17.16 1.65
N PHE A 234 -0.32 -17.09 2.88
CA PHE A 234 0.61 -16.04 3.29
C PHE A 234 1.86 -16.02 2.41
N LEU A 235 2.53 -17.16 2.21
CA LEU A 235 3.72 -17.23 1.34
C LEU A 235 3.41 -16.81 -0.10
N ALA A 236 2.20 -17.12 -0.59
CA ALA A 236 1.75 -16.71 -1.91
C ALA A 236 1.47 -15.20 -2.02
N THR A 237 1.15 -14.54 -0.91
CA THR A 237 0.73 -13.14 -0.87
C THR A 237 1.66 -12.26 -0.03
N ARG A 238 2.82 -12.79 0.34
CA ARG A 238 3.80 -12.18 1.23
C ARG A 238 4.23 -10.81 0.73
N ASP A 239 4.50 -10.70 -0.57
CA ASP A 239 4.90 -9.45 -1.22
C ASP A 239 3.83 -8.34 -1.12
N SER A 240 2.57 -8.70 -0.85
CA SER A 240 1.47 -7.75 -0.62
C SER A 240 1.27 -7.40 0.86
N LEU A 241 1.74 -8.28 1.76
CA LEU A 241 1.53 -8.22 3.21
C LEU A 241 2.79 -7.82 4.00
N VAL A 242 3.93 -7.70 3.33
CA VAL A 242 5.22 -7.36 3.95
C VAL A 242 5.91 -6.30 3.07
N PRO A 243 6.18 -5.09 3.60
CA PRO A 243 6.90 -4.06 2.85
C PRO A 243 8.32 -4.51 2.53
N SER A 244 8.84 -4.09 1.38
CA SER A 244 10.22 -4.40 1.00
C SER A 244 11.22 -3.59 1.84
N ALA A 245 12.44 -4.11 2.04
CA ALA A 245 13.51 -3.37 2.73
C ALA A 245 13.77 -1.98 2.10
N ALA A 246 13.68 -1.89 0.77
CA ALA A 246 13.84 -0.63 0.06
C ALA A 246 12.66 0.34 0.30
N THR A 247 11.44 -0.17 0.56
CA THR A 247 10.32 0.67 1.01
C THR A 247 10.59 1.22 2.39
N LEU A 248 10.96 0.35 3.33
CA LEU A 248 11.25 0.77 4.70
C LEU A 248 12.34 1.84 4.72
N ALA A 249 13.38 1.66 3.92
CA ALA A 249 14.44 2.65 3.74
C ALA A 249 13.93 3.97 3.12
N GLY A 250 13.07 3.90 2.11
CA GLY A 250 12.45 5.09 1.49
C GLY A 250 11.56 5.87 2.45
N ALA A 251 10.69 5.18 3.20
CA ALA A 251 9.85 5.79 4.22
C ALA A 251 10.67 6.39 5.37
N ALA A 252 11.68 5.68 5.86
CA ALA A 252 12.59 6.19 6.88
C ALA A 252 13.36 7.42 6.38
N LYS A 253 13.83 7.41 5.12
CA LYS A 253 14.48 8.57 4.49
C LYS A 253 13.53 9.77 4.44
N ALA A 254 12.31 9.57 3.95
CA ALA A 254 11.31 10.63 3.85
C ALA A 254 11.01 11.22 5.24
N LYS A 255 10.73 10.38 6.24
CA LYS A 255 10.45 10.82 7.61
C LYS A 255 11.61 11.60 8.24
N ALA A 256 12.84 11.19 7.99
CA ALA A 256 14.04 11.88 8.47
C ALA A 256 14.34 13.18 7.71
N ALA A 257 13.66 13.45 6.58
CA ALA A 257 13.92 14.64 5.78
C ALA A 257 13.42 15.89 6.50
N THR A 258 14.31 16.89 6.62
CA THR A 258 13.98 18.23 7.11
C THR A 258 13.78 19.24 5.98
N ALA A 259 14.23 18.89 4.78
CA ALA A 259 14.07 19.67 3.55
C ALA A 259 14.11 18.75 2.33
N ALA A 260 13.50 19.21 1.24
CA ALA A 260 13.52 18.49 -0.02
C ALA A 260 14.92 18.49 -0.66
N GLN A 261 15.30 17.36 -1.26
CA GLN A 261 16.52 17.29 -2.07
C GLN A 261 16.36 18.13 -3.34
N PRO A 262 17.46 18.65 -3.92
CA PRO A 262 17.39 19.47 -5.13
C PRO A 262 16.61 18.82 -6.28
N ILE A 263 16.66 17.49 -6.43
CA ILE A 263 15.93 16.78 -7.49
C ILE A 263 14.42 16.62 -7.20
N GLU A 264 14.00 16.64 -5.94
CA GLU A 264 12.62 16.39 -5.53
C GLU A 264 11.69 17.51 -6.03
N GLY A 265 10.52 17.14 -6.55
CA GLY A 265 9.64 18.06 -7.28
C GLY A 265 9.06 17.47 -8.56
N ALA A 266 8.22 18.26 -9.23
CA ALA A 266 7.81 18.01 -10.61
C ALA A 266 8.67 18.80 -11.59
N TRP A 267 9.02 18.15 -12.69
CA TRP A 267 9.81 18.68 -13.80
C TRP A 267 9.08 18.42 -15.10
N VAL A 268 9.27 19.30 -16.07
CA VAL A 268 8.64 19.20 -17.38
C VAL A 268 9.71 19.25 -18.47
N ARG A 269 9.49 18.45 -19.51
CA ARG A 269 10.15 18.55 -20.80
C ARG A 269 9.08 18.82 -21.84
N THR A 270 9.32 19.79 -22.71
CA THR A 270 8.47 20.03 -23.88
C THR A 270 9.31 19.80 -25.13
N ASP A 271 8.84 18.91 -26.00
CA ASP A 271 9.47 18.54 -27.26
C ASP A 271 8.45 18.70 -28.38
N GLY A 272 8.50 19.85 -29.07
CA GLY A 272 7.44 20.28 -29.99
C GLY A 272 6.11 20.45 -29.25
N THR A 273 5.10 19.69 -29.66
CA THR A 273 3.78 19.65 -29.01
C THR A 273 3.67 18.54 -27.95
N THR A 274 4.73 17.76 -27.73
CA THR A 274 4.74 16.72 -26.71
C THR A 274 5.19 17.31 -25.38
N ARG A 275 4.38 17.16 -24.33
CA ARG A 275 4.73 17.58 -22.97
C ARG A 275 4.90 16.32 -22.11
N GLU A 276 6.01 16.22 -21.40
CA GLU A 276 6.34 15.09 -20.51
C GLU A 276 6.60 15.63 -19.11
N VAL A 277 6.07 14.96 -18.08
CA VAL A 277 6.32 15.29 -16.68
C VAL A 277 7.16 14.21 -16.01
N PHE A 278 8.01 14.63 -15.09
CA PHE A 278 8.84 13.80 -14.24
C PHE A 278 8.61 14.23 -12.80
N LEU A 279 8.26 13.30 -11.93
CA LEU A 279 8.05 13.55 -10.51
C LEU A 279 9.08 12.73 -9.72
N PHE A 280 9.74 13.38 -8.77
CA PHE A 280 10.66 12.75 -7.82
C PHE A 280 10.15 13.00 -6.40
N GLY A 281 9.76 11.92 -5.70
CA GLY A 281 9.23 11.93 -4.35
C GLY A 281 10.30 11.75 -3.27
N GLY A 282 10.06 12.28 -2.07
CA GLY A 282 11.02 12.25 -0.96
C GLY A 282 11.43 10.84 -0.51
N ASP A 283 10.52 9.87 -0.66
CA ASP A 283 10.74 8.45 -0.39
C ASP A 283 11.61 7.71 -1.43
N GLY A 284 12.15 8.42 -2.42
CA GLY A 284 12.97 7.81 -3.47
C GLY A 284 12.14 7.14 -4.56
N THR A 285 10.87 7.51 -4.72
CA THR A 285 10.05 7.09 -5.86
C THR A 285 10.12 8.09 -7.00
N PHE A 286 9.99 7.61 -8.23
CA PHE A 286 9.88 8.49 -9.38
C PHE A 286 8.74 8.06 -10.31
N VAL A 287 8.19 9.04 -11.01
CA VAL A 287 7.22 8.85 -12.09
C VAL A 287 7.65 9.68 -13.29
N HIS A 288 7.55 9.10 -14.47
CA HIS A 288 7.59 9.77 -15.76
C HIS A 288 6.27 9.50 -16.48
N GLN A 289 5.69 10.51 -17.09
CA GLN A 289 4.46 10.37 -17.87
C GLN A 289 4.39 11.41 -18.98
N VAL A 290 3.99 11.00 -20.18
CA VAL A 290 3.59 11.93 -21.25
C VAL A 290 2.24 12.54 -20.86
N VAL A 291 2.08 13.85 -20.96
CA VAL A 291 0.84 14.54 -20.55
C VAL A 291 0.15 15.33 -21.67
N ALA A 292 0.82 15.50 -22.81
CA ALA A 292 0.23 16.06 -24.02
C ALA A 292 0.99 15.55 -25.25
N THR A 293 0.29 15.36 -26.38
CA THR A 293 0.83 14.98 -27.69
C THR A 293 0.15 15.79 -28.81
N PRO A 294 0.73 15.87 -30.03
CA PRO A 294 0.02 16.46 -31.17
C PRO A 294 -1.30 15.71 -31.47
N VAL A 295 -2.31 16.46 -31.92
CA VAL A 295 -3.64 15.93 -32.29
C VAL A 295 -3.52 14.95 -33.47
N GLY A 296 -4.08 13.75 -33.34
CA GLY A 296 -4.14 12.74 -34.42
C GLY A 296 -3.02 11.68 -34.43
N ALA A 297 -2.21 11.57 -33.37
CA ALA A 297 -1.27 10.46 -33.21
C ALA A 297 -2.02 9.18 -32.76
N ASP A 298 -2.41 8.33 -33.72
CA ASP A 298 -2.96 7.00 -33.44
C ASP A 298 -1.92 6.08 -32.81
N TYR A 299 -1.78 6.13 -31.48
CA TYR A 299 -1.13 5.06 -30.73
C TYR A 299 -2.13 3.90 -30.62
N ALA A 300 -2.12 3.02 -31.62
CA ALA A 300 -2.98 1.85 -31.69
C ALA A 300 -2.90 0.99 -30.41
N PHE A 301 -4.02 0.91 -29.69
CA PHE A 301 -4.31 -0.04 -28.61
C PHE A 301 -3.43 0.00 -27.33
N ASP A 302 -2.98 1.18 -26.92
CA ASP A 302 -2.40 1.40 -25.59
C ASP A 302 -2.97 2.71 -25.02
N ASN A 303 -2.97 2.90 -23.70
CA ASN A 303 -3.70 3.98 -23.00
C ASN A 303 -3.14 5.42 -23.23
N GLY A 304 -2.66 5.72 -24.44
CA GLY A 304 -2.43 7.05 -25.01
C GLY A 304 -1.16 7.76 -24.57
N LEU A 305 -0.62 7.45 -23.39
CA LEU A 305 0.47 8.21 -22.81
C LEU A 305 1.51 7.26 -22.21
N GLY A 306 2.72 7.27 -22.78
CA GLY A 306 3.83 6.51 -22.22
C GLY A 306 4.12 6.92 -20.78
N TYR A 307 4.33 5.94 -19.92
CA TYR A 307 4.66 6.17 -18.51
C TYR A 307 5.76 5.21 -18.06
N ARG A 308 6.54 5.64 -17.08
CA ARG A 308 7.49 4.81 -16.35
C ARG A 308 7.45 5.20 -14.89
N TYR A 309 7.55 4.25 -13.99
CA TYR A 309 7.75 4.59 -12.59
C TYR A 309 8.57 3.53 -11.89
N GLY A 310 9.11 3.91 -10.74
CA GLY A 310 9.87 3.03 -9.92
C GLY A 310 10.60 3.75 -8.81
N ARG A 311 11.84 3.35 -8.56
CA ARG A 311 12.71 3.90 -7.51
C ARG A 311 13.84 4.71 -8.14
N TYR A 312 14.28 5.74 -7.44
CA TYR A 312 15.48 6.49 -7.79
C TYR A 312 16.41 6.65 -6.59
N SER A 313 17.69 6.79 -6.88
CA SER A 313 18.69 7.32 -5.95
C SER A 313 19.57 8.33 -6.67
N LEU A 314 20.02 9.35 -5.95
CA LEU A 314 20.92 10.37 -6.50
C LEU A 314 22.18 10.43 -5.63
N SER A 315 23.34 10.23 -6.26
CA SER A 315 24.64 10.37 -5.62
C SER A 315 25.54 11.25 -6.49
N GLY A 316 25.83 12.46 -6.03
CA GLY A 316 26.48 13.47 -6.86
C GLY A 316 25.62 13.80 -8.09
N SER A 317 26.18 13.63 -9.28
CA SER A 317 25.46 13.79 -10.55
C SER A 317 24.96 12.48 -11.15
N THR A 318 25.04 11.37 -10.42
CA THR A 318 24.59 10.05 -10.90
C THR A 318 23.21 9.75 -10.34
N LEU A 319 22.20 9.79 -11.21
CA LEU A 319 20.83 9.36 -10.93
C LEU A 319 20.70 7.88 -11.33
N THR A 320 20.39 7.00 -10.39
CA THR A 320 20.11 5.59 -10.70
C THR A 320 18.61 5.36 -10.64
N LEU A 321 18.04 4.80 -11.70
CA LEU A 321 16.62 4.46 -11.82
C LEU A 321 16.42 2.95 -11.84
N GLU A 322 15.55 2.46 -10.96
CA GLU A 322 15.02 1.10 -10.99
C GLU A 322 13.59 1.16 -11.49
N LEU A 323 13.32 0.60 -12.67
CA LEU A 323 11.97 0.57 -13.23
C LEU A 323 11.16 -0.56 -12.60
N ILE A 324 9.99 -0.22 -12.08
CA ILE A 324 9.02 -1.18 -11.56
C ILE A 324 7.99 -1.53 -12.64
N GLU A 325 7.54 -0.53 -13.39
CA GLU A 325 6.64 -0.69 -14.53
C GLU A 325 6.92 0.38 -15.58
N ALA A 326 6.68 0.04 -16.85
CA ALA A 326 6.78 0.96 -17.96
C ALA A 326 5.80 0.57 -19.08
N ALA A 327 5.17 1.57 -19.68
CA ALA A 327 4.41 1.43 -20.91
C ALA A 327 4.97 2.39 -21.96
N ASN A 328 5.10 1.90 -23.20
CA ASN A 328 5.69 2.61 -24.35
C ASN A 328 7.20 2.89 -24.25
N ALA A 329 7.78 3.36 -25.36
CA ALA A 329 9.23 3.52 -25.52
C ALA A 329 9.81 4.86 -25.00
N ARG A 330 8.98 5.86 -24.65
CA ARG A 330 9.45 7.16 -24.13
C ARG A 330 9.81 7.11 -22.64
N GLY A 331 10.62 8.05 -22.20
CA GLY A 331 11.08 8.15 -20.80
C GLY A 331 12.45 7.53 -20.54
N PRO A 332 13.01 7.75 -19.33
CA PRO A 332 14.36 7.30 -18.99
C PRO A 332 14.38 5.78 -18.75
N ALA A 333 15.47 5.14 -19.15
CA ALA A 333 15.67 3.69 -18.97
C ALA A 333 15.89 3.30 -17.50
N ALA A 334 15.92 2.00 -17.22
CA ALA A 334 16.51 1.53 -15.96
C ALA A 334 18.04 1.67 -16.06
N GLY A 335 18.68 1.97 -14.94
CA GLY A 335 20.14 2.09 -14.85
C GLY A 335 20.61 3.46 -14.39
N ALA A 336 21.90 3.74 -14.66
CA ALA A 336 22.53 4.99 -14.26
C ALA A 336 22.42 6.05 -15.35
N HIS A 337 22.11 7.27 -14.93
CA HIS A 337 21.89 8.46 -15.74
C HIS A 337 22.72 9.62 -15.19
N SER A 338 23.16 10.52 -16.07
CA SER A 338 23.79 11.77 -15.66
C SER A 338 22.71 12.80 -15.38
N ALA A 339 22.59 13.27 -14.15
CA ALA A 339 21.63 14.27 -13.72
C ALA A 339 22.34 15.41 -12.99
N THR A 340 22.26 16.63 -13.52
CA THR A 340 22.72 17.84 -12.82
C THR A 340 21.53 18.75 -12.56
N VAL A 341 21.41 19.23 -11.32
CA VAL A 341 20.31 20.09 -10.89
C VAL A 341 20.88 21.42 -10.40
N SER A 342 20.37 22.52 -10.95
CA SER A 342 20.70 23.88 -10.53
C SER A 342 19.42 24.71 -10.46
N GLY A 343 18.90 24.90 -9.24
CA GLY A 343 17.64 25.59 -9.00
C GLY A 343 16.45 24.93 -9.72
N ASN A 344 15.93 25.63 -10.73
CA ASN A 344 14.79 25.20 -11.56
C ASN A 344 15.20 24.60 -12.91
N ALA A 345 16.50 24.40 -13.15
CA ALA A 345 17.01 23.74 -14.34
C ALA A 345 17.61 22.37 -13.97
N MET A 346 17.28 21.35 -14.75
CA MET A 346 17.90 20.03 -14.68
C MET A 346 18.39 19.62 -16.06
N THR A 347 19.56 18.99 -16.11
CA THR A 347 20.04 18.28 -17.30
C THR A 347 20.07 16.80 -16.99
N LEU A 348 19.28 15.99 -17.70
CA LEU A 348 19.20 14.54 -17.59
C LEU A 348 19.69 13.89 -18.90
N ASP A 349 20.83 13.21 -18.86
CA ASP A 349 21.51 12.63 -20.04
C ASP A 349 21.64 13.63 -21.21
N GLY A 350 21.99 14.88 -20.88
CA GLY A 350 22.09 15.98 -21.85
C GLY A 350 20.75 16.61 -22.26
N THR A 351 19.62 16.06 -21.81
CA THR A 351 18.28 16.64 -22.05
C THR A 351 17.95 17.67 -20.97
N ALA A 352 17.52 18.86 -21.39
CA ALA A 352 17.04 19.90 -20.47
C ALA A 352 15.61 19.64 -19.97
N LEU A 353 15.41 19.75 -18.66
CA LEU A 353 14.13 19.73 -17.97
C LEU A 353 14.01 21.02 -17.15
N THR A 354 12.78 21.53 -17.02
CA THR A 354 12.47 22.72 -16.22
C THR A 354 11.58 22.33 -15.05
N ARG A 355 11.88 22.82 -13.85
CA ARG A 355 11.00 22.59 -12.70
C ARG A 355 9.65 23.25 -12.92
N VAL A 356 8.57 22.55 -12.61
CA VAL A 356 7.23 23.14 -12.54
C VAL A 356 7.15 23.91 -11.22
N ALA A 357 7.32 25.22 -11.27
CA ALA A 357 7.27 26.12 -10.11
C ALA A 357 6.96 27.55 -10.56
N SER A 358 6.42 28.36 -9.65
CA SER A 358 6.10 29.77 -9.87
C SER A 358 6.53 30.63 -8.68
N ALA A 359 7.00 31.84 -8.96
CA ALA A 359 7.24 32.85 -7.93
C ALA A 359 5.95 33.59 -7.53
N SER A 360 4.98 33.69 -8.42
CA SER A 360 3.72 34.42 -8.23
C SER A 360 2.55 33.53 -7.82
N ASN A 361 2.58 32.24 -8.17
CA ASN A 361 1.50 31.31 -7.90
C ASN A 361 1.98 30.10 -7.08
N PRO A 362 1.74 30.06 -5.75
CA PRO A 362 2.18 28.96 -4.90
C PRO A 362 1.52 27.62 -5.22
N LEU A 363 0.47 27.57 -6.06
CA LEU A 363 -0.17 26.33 -6.48
C LEU A 363 0.63 25.59 -7.56
N VAL A 364 1.42 26.29 -8.36
CA VAL A 364 2.17 25.71 -9.48
C VAL A 364 3.24 24.76 -8.94
N GLY A 365 3.19 23.51 -9.40
CA GLY A 365 4.10 22.45 -9.00
C GLY A 365 3.48 21.07 -9.02
N GLY A 366 4.28 20.10 -8.56
CA GLY A 366 3.85 18.72 -8.38
C GLY A 366 3.26 18.51 -6.99
N TRP A 367 2.17 17.77 -6.95
CA TRP A 367 1.41 17.42 -5.77
C TRP A 367 1.25 15.92 -5.74
N VAL A 368 1.47 15.32 -4.58
CA VAL A 368 1.28 13.88 -4.39
C VAL A 368 0.39 13.65 -3.19
N ARG A 369 -0.36 12.55 -3.21
CA ARG A 369 -1.00 12.09 -2.00
C ARG A 369 0.09 11.57 -1.06
N PRO A 370 0.24 12.14 0.16
CA PRO A 370 1.08 11.51 1.15
C PRO A 370 0.53 10.11 1.40
N MET A 371 1.43 9.16 1.22
CA MET A 371 1.34 7.73 1.46
C MET A 371 0.29 6.98 0.63
N GLY A 372 0.18 7.33 -0.64
CA GLY A 372 -0.76 6.78 -1.63
C GLY A 372 -0.59 5.30 -2.02
N LEU A 373 -0.25 4.36 -1.14
CA LEU A 373 0.04 2.96 -1.51
C LEU A 373 -1.09 2.18 -2.19
N SER A 374 -2.33 2.57 -1.97
CA SER A 374 -3.49 1.87 -2.50
C SER A 374 -4.05 2.48 -3.79
N ARG A 375 -3.84 3.78 -3.99
CA ARG A 375 -4.14 4.52 -5.22
C ARG A 375 -3.12 5.65 -5.34
N PRO A 376 -1.88 5.34 -5.78
CA PRO A 376 -0.86 6.37 -5.89
C PRO A 376 -1.33 7.41 -6.87
N GLU A 377 -1.17 8.67 -6.50
CA GLU A 377 -1.80 9.75 -7.23
C GLU A 377 -0.87 10.95 -7.22
N TYR A 378 -0.75 11.57 -8.38
CA TYR A 378 -0.11 12.86 -8.49
C TYR A 378 -0.96 13.82 -9.30
N MET A 379 -0.82 15.10 -8.97
CA MET A 379 -1.33 16.19 -9.77
C MET A 379 -0.19 17.17 -10.05
N VAL A 380 -0.09 17.65 -11.28
CA VAL A 380 0.82 18.73 -11.67
C VAL A 380 -0.03 19.91 -12.10
N MET A 381 0.10 21.03 -11.38
CA MET A 381 -0.53 22.30 -11.75
C MET A 381 0.50 23.16 -12.48
N PHE A 382 0.13 23.66 -13.66
CA PHE A 382 0.99 24.46 -14.53
C PHE A 382 0.68 25.96 -14.42
N GLU A 383 1.63 26.80 -14.82
CA GLU A 383 1.50 28.26 -14.83
C GLU A 383 0.39 28.75 -15.78
N ASP A 384 0.13 28.00 -16.86
CA ASP A 384 -0.88 28.33 -17.87
C ASP A 384 -2.34 28.12 -17.38
N GLY A 385 -2.53 27.85 -16.08
CA GLY A 385 -3.85 27.59 -15.48
C GLY A 385 -4.40 26.19 -15.78
N THR A 386 -3.59 25.31 -16.38
CA THR A 386 -3.97 23.91 -16.62
C THR A 386 -3.39 22.97 -15.57
N TYR A 387 -3.97 21.79 -15.44
CA TYR A 387 -3.43 20.72 -14.60
C TYR A 387 -3.46 19.37 -15.32
N ALA A 388 -2.58 18.48 -14.89
CA ALA A 388 -2.61 17.06 -15.23
C ALA A 388 -2.69 16.25 -13.93
N HIS A 389 -3.70 15.41 -13.81
CA HIS A 389 -3.98 14.61 -12.63
C HIS A 389 -4.07 13.15 -13.03
N SER A 390 -3.28 12.33 -12.37
CA SER A 390 -3.05 10.96 -12.78
C SER A 390 -3.06 10.08 -11.56
N SER A 391 -3.80 8.99 -11.65
CA SER A 391 -3.80 7.96 -10.63
C SER A 391 -3.25 6.67 -11.21
N PHE A 392 -2.54 5.94 -10.37
CA PHE A 392 -2.14 4.57 -10.63
C PHE A 392 -3.13 3.70 -9.87
N TYR A 393 -3.69 2.72 -10.55
CA TYR A 393 -4.71 1.86 -9.98
C TYR A 393 -4.35 0.41 -10.14
N TYR A 394 -4.72 -0.37 -9.13
CA TYR A 394 -4.83 -1.81 -9.22
C TYR A 394 -6.11 -2.12 -9.99
N GLN A 395 -6.03 -2.55 -11.24
CA GLN A 395 -7.24 -2.99 -11.96
C GLN A 395 -7.94 -4.12 -11.19
N ASN A 396 -8.96 -3.75 -10.40
CA ASN A 396 -10.01 -4.66 -9.99
C ASN A 396 -11.08 -4.64 -11.08
N ASP A 397 -10.77 -5.13 -12.30
CA ASP A 397 -11.84 -5.33 -13.28
C ASP A 397 -12.64 -6.58 -12.92
N ARG A 398 -13.71 -6.34 -12.15
CA ARG A 398 -14.76 -7.31 -11.85
C ARG A 398 -15.95 -7.22 -12.81
N GLN A 399 -16.05 -6.19 -13.65
CA GLN A 399 -17.25 -5.91 -14.46
C GLN A 399 -17.22 -6.58 -15.84
N THR A 400 -16.04 -6.84 -16.41
CA THR A 400 -15.93 -7.47 -17.75
C THR A 400 -15.53 -8.95 -17.71
N GLY A 401 -15.13 -9.47 -16.55
CA GLY A 401 -14.59 -10.83 -16.42
C GLY A 401 -13.26 -11.05 -17.15
N SER A 402 -12.55 -9.97 -17.52
CA SER A 402 -11.35 -10.02 -18.38
C SER A 402 -10.01 -9.73 -17.68
N ALA A 403 -9.99 -9.46 -16.36
CA ALA A 403 -8.76 -9.19 -15.61
C ALA A 403 -7.70 -10.30 -15.82
N THR A 404 -6.51 -9.93 -16.30
CA THR A 404 -5.46 -10.90 -16.63
C THR A 404 -4.34 -10.98 -15.59
N ALA A 405 -3.58 -12.06 -15.62
CA ALA A 405 -2.75 -12.57 -14.52
C ALA A 405 -1.54 -11.74 -14.04
N LEU A 406 -1.33 -10.52 -14.55
CA LEU A 406 -0.06 -9.80 -14.40
C LEU A 406 -0.24 -8.29 -14.20
N GLU A 407 -1.38 -7.84 -13.69
CA GLU A 407 -1.62 -6.41 -13.52
C GLU A 407 -0.86 -5.88 -12.29
N THR A 408 0.35 -5.44 -12.55
CA THR A 408 0.98 -4.30 -11.87
C THR A 408 0.04 -3.10 -11.94
N ALA A 409 0.07 -2.20 -10.95
CA ALA A 409 -0.65 -0.94 -11.06
C ALA A 409 -0.36 -0.27 -12.40
N ARG A 410 -1.37 -0.15 -13.24
CA ARG A 410 -1.26 0.59 -14.50
C ARG A 410 -1.72 2.00 -14.24
N ASN A 411 -1.22 2.91 -15.06
CA ASN A 411 -1.90 4.18 -15.19
C ASN A 411 -3.34 3.90 -15.68
N VAL A 412 -4.35 4.27 -14.88
CA VAL A 412 -5.77 4.09 -15.24
C VAL A 412 -6.25 5.18 -16.19
N GLY A 413 -5.46 6.25 -16.30
CA GLY A 413 -5.78 7.42 -17.09
C GLY A 413 -5.30 8.70 -16.43
N MET A 414 -5.30 9.74 -17.25
CA MET A 414 -4.90 11.08 -16.86
C MET A 414 -6.05 12.03 -17.18
N GLN A 415 -6.42 12.82 -16.20
CA GLN A 415 -7.37 13.90 -16.34
C GLN A 415 -6.61 15.20 -16.57
N VAL A 416 -7.01 15.95 -17.60
CA VAL A 416 -6.47 17.27 -17.88
C VAL A 416 -7.59 18.29 -17.86
N GLY A 417 -7.31 19.46 -17.33
CA GLY A 417 -8.32 20.50 -17.21
C GLY A 417 -7.71 21.83 -16.81
N SER A 418 -8.58 22.79 -16.53
CA SER A 418 -8.21 24.09 -16.00
C SER A 418 -8.52 24.18 -14.50
N TYR A 419 -7.71 24.94 -13.77
CA TYR A 419 -7.96 25.29 -12.38
C TYR A 419 -7.97 26.81 -12.21
N ALA A 420 -8.72 27.31 -11.23
CA ALA A 420 -8.75 28.71 -10.88
C ALA A 420 -8.87 28.89 -9.36
N VAL A 421 -8.25 29.93 -8.83
CA VAL A 421 -8.47 30.36 -7.43
C VAL A 421 -9.78 31.13 -7.38
N SER A 422 -10.65 30.81 -6.41
CA SER A 422 -11.95 31.45 -6.27
C SER A 422 -11.80 32.94 -5.98
N ALA A 423 -12.53 33.78 -6.72
CA ALA A 423 -12.39 35.25 -6.63
C ALA A 423 -12.73 35.82 -5.24
N GLY A 424 -13.50 35.08 -4.43
CA GLY A 424 -13.91 35.48 -3.08
C GLY A 424 -13.11 34.85 -1.95
N ASN A 425 -12.27 33.84 -2.24
CA ASN A 425 -11.48 33.14 -1.23
C ASN A 425 -10.23 32.51 -1.86
N ALA A 426 -9.06 33.03 -1.51
CA ALA A 426 -7.77 32.56 -2.03
C ALA A 426 -7.43 31.12 -1.61
N ASP A 427 -8.08 30.61 -0.56
CA ASP A 427 -7.89 29.24 -0.08
C ASP A 427 -8.75 28.24 -0.86
N VAL A 428 -9.65 28.69 -1.73
CA VAL A 428 -10.53 27.81 -2.51
C VAL A 428 -10.01 27.72 -3.95
N VAL A 429 -9.73 26.50 -4.40
CA VAL A 429 -9.32 26.21 -5.77
C VAL A 429 -10.44 25.42 -6.45
N GLU A 430 -10.95 25.97 -7.55
CA GLU A 430 -12.01 25.38 -8.35
C GLU A 430 -11.39 24.69 -9.57
N PHE A 431 -11.66 23.41 -9.72
CA PHE A 431 -11.33 22.65 -10.92
C PHE A 431 -12.55 22.66 -11.84
N GLY A 432 -12.34 23.22 -13.04
CA GLY A 432 -13.42 23.45 -14.00
C GLY A 432 -13.90 22.17 -14.67
N ALA A 433 -14.58 22.35 -15.82
CA ALA A 433 -14.87 21.22 -16.69
C ALA A 433 -13.56 20.55 -17.14
N THR A 434 -13.50 19.24 -16.96
CA THR A 434 -12.31 18.46 -17.28
C THR A 434 -12.48 17.78 -18.62
N THR A 435 -11.45 17.80 -19.44
CA THR A 435 -11.43 16.91 -20.61
C THR A 435 -10.77 15.63 -20.15
N ILE A 436 -11.49 14.52 -20.26
CA ILE A 436 -10.87 13.21 -20.10
C ILE A 436 -10.25 12.88 -21.45
N ASP A 437 -8.92 12.86 -21.52
CA ASP A 437 -8.24 12.37 -22.71
C ASP A 437 -8.23 10.83 -22.63
N PHE A 438 -9.30 10.18 -23.11
CA PHE A 438 -9.45 8.72 -23.02
C PHE A 438 -10.23 8.10 -24.20
N ASN A 439 -9.83 6.88 -24.55
CA ASN A 439 -10.49 6.01 -25.53
C ASN A 439 -10.86 4.65 -24.89
N GLY A 440 -11.69 4.63 -23.84
CA GLY A 440 -12.06 3.40 -23.13
C GLY A 440 -12.89 3.54 -21.84
N ASN A 441 -13.41 2.41 -21.34
CA ASN A 441 -14.49 2.32 -20.33
C ASN A 441 -14.01 2.06 -18.88
N LEU A 442 -12.80 2.52 -18.50
CA LEU A 442 -12.20 2.29 -17.17
C LEU A 442 -12.28 3.55 -16.29
N SER A 443 -12.39 3.35 -14.97
CA SER A 443 -12.59 4.42 -13.98
C SER A 443 -11.40 5.38 -13.90
N VAL A 444 -11.55 6.58 -14.46
CA VAL A 444 -10.69 7.76 -14.26
C VAL A 444 -10.82 8.24 -12.81
N PRO A 445 -9.80 8.89 -12.21
CA PRO A 445 -10.04 9.69 -11.01
C PRO A 445 -11.20 10.65 -11.25
N SER A 446 -12.12 10.74 -10.29
CA SER A 446 -13.23 11.70 -10.34
C SER A 446 -12.66 13.11 -10.46
N ASN A 447 -13.37 14.01 -11.17
CA ASN A 447 -13.01 15.43 -11.20
C ASN A 447 -12.70 15.90 -9.77
N PRO A 448 -11.50 16.47 -9.52
CA PRO A 448 -11.11 16.98 -8.21
C PRO A 448 -12.16 17.94 -7.60
N GLY A 449 -12.93 18.63 -8.45
CA GLY A 449 -14.04 19.47 -8.04
C GLY A 449 -13.55 20.73 -7.34
N VAL A 450 -13.64 20.76 -6.01
CA VAL A 450 -13.21 21.91 -5.21
C VAL A 450 -12.15 21.46 -4.22
N ALA A 451 -11.07 22.24 -4.17
CA ALA A 451 -9.97 22.10 -3.23
C ALA A 451 -9.94 23.24 -2.22
N HIS A 452 -9.41 22.94 -1.04
CA HIS A 452 -9.13 23.90 0.03
C HIS A 452 -7.65 23.86 0.38
N VAL A 453 -6.96 24.99 0.19
CA VAL A 453 -5.58 25.19 0.65
C VAL A 453 -5.59 25.25 2.18
N GLN A 454 -4.71 24.46 2.79
CA GLN A 454 -4.55 24.36 4.24
C GLN A 454 -3.46 25.33 4.72
N SER A 455 -3.46 25.65 6.01
CA SER A 455 -2.47 26.54 6.62
C SER A 455 -1.03 26.04 6.51
N ASP A 456 -0.84 24.73 6.34
CA ASP A 456 0.47 24.09 6.15
C ASP A 456 0.89 24.00 4.67
N GLY A 457 0.11 24.60 3.76
CA GLY A 457 0.39 24.65 2.32
C GLY A 457 -0.01 23.38 1.55
N SER A 458 -0.61 22.38 2.22
CA SER A 458 -1.25 21.24 1.53
C SER A 458 -2.60 21.63 0.94
N ILE A 459 -3.13 20.81 0.04
CA ILE A 459 -4.45 20.99 -0.56
C ILE A 459 -5.35 19.83 -0.13
N SER A 460 -6.52 20.14 0.42
CA SER A 460 -7.58 19.19 0.70
C SER A 460 -8.58 19.16 -0.45
N LEU A 461 -8.89 17.97 -0.94
CA LEU A 461 -9.94 17.63 -1.88
C LEU A 461 -10.95 16.73 -1.14
N SER A 462 -12.14 16.51 -1.68
CA SER A 462 -13.13 15.59 -1.07
C SER A 462 -12.51 14.23 -0.72
N GLY A 463 -12.26 13.99 0.57
CA GLY A 463 -11.65 12.76 1.10
C GLY A 463 -10.13 12.59 0.89
N LEU A 464 -9.44 13.55 0.29
CA LEU A 464 -8.03 13.44 -0.09
C LEU A 464 -7.23 14.67 0.35
N ARG A 465 -5.99 14.45 0.79
CA ARG A 465 -5.02 15.50 1.04
C ARG A 465 -3.85 15.33 0.07
N LEU A 466 -3.37 16.41 -0.51
CA LEU A 466 -2.20 16.43 -1.39
C LEU A 466 -1.14 17.36 -0.83
N VAL A 467 0.10 16.90 -0.81
CA VAL A 467 1.26 17.68 -0.37
C VAL A 467 2.13 18.04 -1.56
N LYS A 468 2.71 19.24 -1.52
CA LYS A 468 3.52 19.77 -2.61
C LYS A 468 4.91 19.15 -2.61
N LEU A 469 5.31 18.51 -3.69
CA LEU A 469 6.68 18.04 -3.89
C LEU A 469 7.67 19.21 -3.91
N GLY A 470 8.86 19.00 -3.36
CA GLY A 470 9.86 20.06 -3.20
C GLY A 470 9.66 20.95 -1.96
N SER A 471 8.58 20.74 -1.20
CA SER A 471 8.38 21.34 0.14
C SER A 471 8.86 20.40 1.25
N THR A 472 8.92 20.85 2.50
CA THR A 472 9.22 19.99 3.66
C THR A 472 8.22 18.84 3.79
N LEU A 473 6.91 19.11 3.67
CA LEU A 473 5.88 18.06 3.67
C LEU A 473 6.03 17.10 2.50
N GLY A 474 6.41 17.60 1.32
CA GLY A 474 6.68 16.77 0.15
C GLY A 474 7.92 15.89 0.28
N ALA A 475 8.95 16.37 0.99
CA ALA A 475 10.15 15.59 1.31
C ALA A 475 9.84 14.44 2.29
N GLN A 476 8.86 14.68 3.17
CA GLN A 476 8.36 13.70 4.13
C GLN A 476 7.29 12.76 3.55
N ALA A 477 6.82 13.03 2.34
CA ALA A 477 5.79 12.22 1.68
C ALA A 477 6.35 10.88 1.19
N VAL A 478 5.78 9.79 1.67
CA VAL A 478 5.84 8.48 0.98
C VAL A 478 4.84 8.54 -0.17
N THR A 479 5.18 8.35 -1.43
CA THR A 479 4.19 8.56 -2.52
C THR A 479 3.36 7.31 -2.81
N GLY A 480 3.92 6.15 -2.49
CA GLY A 480 3.36 4.85 -2.77
C GLY A 480 3.48 4.35 -4.21
N PHE A 481 4.11 5.09 -5.13
CA PHE A 481 4.30 4.66 -6.53
C PHE A 481 5.10 3.35 -6.65
N SER A 482 5.96 3.04 -5.68
CA SER A 482 6.86 1.88 -5.75
C SER A 482 6.32 0.58 -5.19
N GLU A 483 5.13 0.58 -4.59
CA GLU A 483 4.55 -0.62 -3.97
C GLU A 483 3.21 -1.02 -4.58
N ALA A 484 2.65 -0.16 -5.43
CA ALA A 484 1.39 -0.37 -6.13
C ALA A 484 1.36 -1.63 -7.03
N THR A 485 2.48 -2.34 -7.17
CA THR A 485 2.68 -3.42 -8.14
C THR A 485 2.91 -4.79 -7.55
N ARG A 486 2.90 -4.93 -6.22
CA ARG A 486 3.17 -6.22 -5.58
C ARG A 486 1.93 -7.06 -5.33
N SER A 487 0.84 -6.82 -6.06
CA SER A 487 -0.23 -7.82 -6.27
C SER A 487 0.26 -8.94 -7.20
N ARG A 488 1.31 -9.62 -6.78
CA ARG A 488 1.84 -10.81 -7.42
C ARG A 488 1.16 -12.04 -6.84
N ILE A 489 -0.14 -12.17 -7.06
CA ILE A 489 -0.85 -13.39 -6.69
C ILE A 489 -0.52 -14.45 -7.74
N TRP A 490 0.61 -15.11 -7.51
CA TRP A 490 1.06 -16.28 -8.27
C TRP A 490 0.25 -17.54 -7.93
N SER A 491 -0.52 -17.55 -6.83
CA SER A 491 -1.21 -18.75 -6.37
C SER A 491 -2.50 -19.05 -7.15
N GLY A 492 -2.75 -20.34 -7.37
CA GLY A 492 -4.04 -20.82 -7.85
C GLY A 492 -4.16 -20.98 -9.37
N ARG A 493 -3.09 -20.71 -10.15
CA ARG A 493 -3.17 -20.64 -11.63
C ARG A 493 -2.53 -21.84 -12.33
N TYR A 494 -3.08 -22.17 -13.49
CA TYR A 494 -2.66 -23.27 -14.35
C TYR A 494 -2.01 -22.71 -15.63
N PHE A 495 -0.86 -23.26 -15.98
CA PHE A 495 -0.21 -23.06 -17.28
C PHE A 495 -0.17 -24.40 -17.99
N SER A 496 -0.23 -24.40 -19.31
CA SER A 496 -0.07 -25.62 -20.11
C SER A 496 1.03 -25.48 -21.15
N LEU A 497 1.80 -26.55 -21.35
CA LEU A 497 2.75 -26.73 -22.44
C LEU A 497 2.37 -28.02 -23.17
N THR A 498 2.26 -27.98 -24.49
CA THR A 498 2.15 -29.20 -25.29
C THR A 498 3.53 -29.59 -25.80
N THR A 499 3.99 -30.79 -25.45
CA THR A 499 5.25 -31.37 -25.94
C THR A 499 4.96 -32.48 -26.95
N GLY A 500 5.78 -32.57 -28.02
CA GLY A 500 5.63 -33.57 -29.10
C GLY A 500 4.83 -33.09 -30.33
N THR A 501 4.73 -33.95 -31.35
CA THR A 501 3.93 -33.71 -32.58
C THR A 501 3.06 -34.93 -32.90
N GLY A 502 1.95 -34.75 -33.61
CA GLY A 502 1.04 -35.84 -33.99
C GLY A 502 0.33 -36.52 -32.81
N ALA A 503 0.10 -37.85 -32.89
CA ALA A 503 -0.63 -38.63 -31.89
C ALA A 503 0.10 -38.84 -30.55
N GLY A 504 1.34 -38.37 -30.41
CA GLY A 504 2.17 -38.47 -29.20
C GLY A 504 2.24 -37.17 -28.37
N GLN A 505 1.31 -36.23 -28.58
CA GLN A 505 1.31 -34.96 -27.85
C GLN A 505 1.00 -35.17 -26.36
N THR A 506 1.87 -34.67 -25.48
CA THR A 506 1.62 -34.61 -24.04
C THR A 506 1.34 -33.16 -23.64
N VAL A 507 0.18 -32.90 -23.03
CA VAL A 507 -0.10 -31.59 -22.41
C VAL A 507 0.38 -31.64 -20.96
N GLN A 508 1.43 -30.91 -20.64
CA GLN A 508 1.92 -30.75 -19.27
C GLN A 508 1.30 -29.50 -18.66
N TYR A 509 0.73 -29.63 -17.47
CA TYR A 509 0.25 -28.51 -16.69
C TYR A 509 1.26 -28.11 -15.60
N LEU A 510 1.38 -26.81 -15.38
CA LEU A 510 2.06 -26.23 -14.23
C LEU A 510 1.05 -25.55 -13.32
N TYR A 511 1.10 -25.90 -12.04
CA TYR A 511 0.41 -25.20 -10.98
C TYR A 511 1.43 -24.44 -10.13
N VAL A 512 1.25 -23.12 -10.02
CA VAL A 512 2.08 -22.27 -9.16
C VAL A 512 1.33 -22.06 -7.84
N LYS A 513 1.89 -22.58 -6.75
CA LYS A 513 1.36 -22.41 -5.40
C LYS A 513 1.97 -21.20 -4.69
N GLY A 514 3.18 -20.79 -5.09
CA GLY A 514 3.90 -19.61 -4.61
C GLY A 514 5.29 -19.48 -5.27
N PRO A 515 6.09 -18.45 -4.92
CA PRO A 515 7.38 -18.13 -5.56
C PRO A 515 8.46 -19.22 -5.44
N GLY A 516 8.29 -20.21 -4.57
CA GLY A 516 9.19 -21.37 -4.44
C GLY A 516 8.50 -22.74 -4.58
N THR A 517 7.24 -22.78 -4.99
CA THR A 517 6.47 -24.04 -5.05
C THR A 517 5.71 -24.14 -6.37
N VAL A 518 6.32 -24.90 -7.29
CA VAL A 518 5.73 -25.22 -8.60
C VAL A 518 5.55 -26.71 -8.71
N VAL A 519 4.31 -27.14 -8.98
CA VAL A 519 3.97 -28.54 -9.21
C VAL A 519 3.68 -28.72 -10.69
N ALA A 520 4.38 -29.63 -11.34
CA ALA A 520 4.10 -30.03 -12.71
C ALA A 520 3.37 -31.38 -12.74
N PHE A 521 2.45 -31.56 -13.67
CA PHE A 521 1.78 -32.84 -13.91
C PHE A 521 1.37 -32.97 -15.38
N ASP A 522 1.36 -34.20 -15.89
CA ASP A 522 0.91 -34.45 -17.26
C ASP A 522 -0.61 -34.61 -17.31
N ARG A 523 -1.21 -34.26 -18.45
CA ARG A 523 -2.57 -34.64 -18.78
C ARG A 523 -2.64 -36.18 -18.86
N PRO A 524 -3.48 -36.84 -18.05
CA PRO A 524 -3.62 -38.28 -18.12
C PRO A 524 -4.18 -38.70 -19.49
N ALA A 525 -3.66 -39.80 -20.04
CA ALA A 525 -4.02 -40.30 -21.38
C ALA A 525 -5.47 -40.83 -21.48
N ALA A 526 -6.15 -41.01 -20.34
CA ALA A 526 -7.54 -41.44 -20.24
C ALA A 526 -8.20 -40.88 -18.97
N VAL A 527 -9.53 -40.99 -18.88
CA VAL A 527 -10.31 -40.63 -17.69
C VAL A 527 -9.84 -41.48 -16.50
N SER A 528 -9.23 -40.84 -15.50
CA SER A 528 -8.74 -41.47 -14.28
C SER A 528 -9.24 -40.70 -13.06
N THR A 529 -9.62 -41.42 -12.00
CA THR A 529 -9.99 -40.85 -10.70
C THR A 529 -8.81 -40.78 -9.74
N ALA A 530 -7.63 -41.25 -10.13
CA ALA A 530 -6.42 -41.22 -9.31
C ALA A 530 -5.75 -39.84 -9.35
N ALA A 531 -5.09 -39.45 -8.25
CA ALA A 531 -4.31 -38.23 -8.20
C ALA A 531 -3.23 -38.23 -9.28
N CYS A 532 -3.07 -37.10 -9.98
CA CYS A 532 -2.02 -36.95 -10.99
C CYS A 532 -0.66 -37.04 -10.31
N VAL A 533 0.22 -37.90 -10.82
CA VAL A 533 1.56 -38.09 -10.25
C VAL A 533 2.31 -36.78 -10.40
N ALA A 534 2.59 -36.13 -9.26
CA ALA A 534 3.38 -34.91 -9.24
C ALA A 534 4.76 -35.19 -9.82
N LYS A 535 5.17 -34.38 -10.78
CA LYS A 535 6.51 -34.41 -11.35
C LYS A 535 7.30 -33.24 -10.79
N ALA A 536 8.62 -33.44 -10.71
CA ALA A 536 9.53 -32.32 -10.54
C ALA A 536 9.24 -31.31 -11.64
N ALA A 537 9.06 -30.04 -11.26
CA ALA A 537 8.92 -28.98 -12.23
C ALA A 537 10.16 -29.02 -13.16
N PRO A 538 10.01 -28.76 -14.47
CA PRO A 538 11.10 -28.88 -15.45
C PRO A 538 12.23 -27.84 -15.28
N PHE A 539 12.31 -27.22 -14.11
CA PHE A 539 13.25 -26.19 -13.70
C PHE A 539 14.45 -26.82 -12.98
N SER A 540 15.18 -27.76 -13.60
CA SER A 540 16.33 -28.41 -12.95
C SER A 540 17.50 -27.46 -12.64
N ASN A 541 17.44 -26.21 -13.13
CA ASN A 541 18.53 -25.23 -13.04
C ASN A 541 18.10 -23.93 -12.35
N ILE A 542 16.95 -23.91 -11.68
CA ILE A 542 16.49 -22.79 -10.84
C ILE A 542 16.72 -23.23 -9.41
N ASP A 543 17.70 -22.62 -8.74
CA ASP A 543 17.95 -22.85 -7.32
C ASP A 543 16.77 -22.27 -6.52
N PRO A 544 15.93 -23.08 -5.86
CA PRO A 544 14.78 -22.56 -5.12
C PRO A 544 15.17 -21.68 -3.92
N SER A 545 16.45 -21.66 -3.53
CA SER A 545 16.95 -20.92 -2.35
C SER A 545 17.07 -19.41 -2.56
N ASP A 546 17.03 -18.92 -3.80
CA ASP A 546 17.18 -17.49 -4.09
C ASP A 546 15.85 -16.76 -4.36
N GLY A 547 14.71 -17.48 -4.41
CA GLY A 547 13.36 -16.89 -4.44
C GLY A 547 13.06 -16.02 -5.67
N ILE A 548 13.89 -16.07 -6.71
CA ILE A 548 13.78 -15.23 -7.90
C ILE A 548 13.52 -16.12 -9.11
N LEU A 549 12.34 -15.99 -9.72
CA LEU A 549 12.11 -16.48 -11.07
C LEU A 549 12.94 -15.61 -12.04
N LYS A 550 14.17 -16.07 -12.36
CA LYS A 550 15.12 -15.34 -13.20
C LYS A 550 14.70 -15.45 -14.67
N HIS A 551 14.23 -14.33 -15.19
CA HIS A 551 13.78 -14.03 -16.55
C HIS A 551 12.33 -14.36 -16.95
N PHE A 552 11.59 -13.27 -17.17
CA PHE A 552 10.61 -13.15 -18.26
C PHE A 552 11.34 -12.58 -19.49
N VAL A 553 11.18 -13.21 -20.65
CA VAL A 553 11.40 -12.53 -21.93
C VAL A 553 10.07 -12.52 -22.67
N ILE A 554 9.51 -11.33 -22.87
CA ILE A 554 8.51 -11.11 -23.92
C ILE A 554 9.30 -11.10 -25.23
N GLY A 555 9.47 -12.29 -25.82
CA GLY A 555 10.30 -12.50 -27.01
C GLY A 555 9.44 -12.82 -28.23
N THR A 556 9.58 -12.01 -29.26
CA THR A 556 9.03 -12.21 -30.61
C THR A 556 9.74 -13.39 -31.29
N GLY A 557 8.97 -14.34 -31.84
CA GLY A 557 9.52 -15.25 -32.84
C GLY A 557 10.14 -14.47 -34.00
N THR A 558 11.12 -15.09 -34.67
CA THR A 558 12.18 -14.52 -35.51
C THR A 558 11.76 -13.82 -36.82
N GLY A 559 10.52 -13.34 -36.95
CA GLY A 559 10.09 -12.64 -38.16
C GLY A 559 8.68 -12.09 -38.07
N ALA A 560 8.49 -10.95 -37.41
CA ALA A 560 7.37 -10.04 -37.68
C ALA A 560 7.68 -8.68 -37.06
N ALA A 561 7.76 -7.65 -37.91
CA ALA A 561 7.77 -6.27 -37.49
C ALA A 561 6.40 -5.93 -36.86
N ALA A 562 6.45 -5.37 -35.65
CA ALA A 562 5.36 -4.70 -34.92
C ALA A 562 4.13 -5.53 -34.46
N ALA A 563 3.99 -5.53 -33.12
CA ALA A 563 2.76 -5.25 -32.37
C ALA A 563 1.69 -6.35 -32.21
N TYR A 564 1.63 -6.87 -30.98
CA TYR A 564 0.55 -7.60 -30.30
C TYR A 564 0.06 -8.93 -30.92
N ALA A 565 0.63 -10.07 -30.49
CA ALA A 565 -0.14 -11.32 -30.33
C ALA A 565 0.65 -12.45 -29.62
N GLN A 566 -0.02 -13.06 -28.62
CA GLN A 566 0.29 -14.30 -27.87
C GLN A 566 1.24 -14.22 -26.67
N ARG A 567 0.68 -14.49 -25.48
CA ARG A 567 1.31 -14.39 -24.14
C ARG A 567 1.92 -15.74 -23.73
N ARG A 568 3.23 -15.80 -23.49
CA ARG A 568 4.01 -17.04 -23.29
C ARG A 568 4.92 -16.91 -22.05
N MET A 569 4.90 -17.88 -21.14
CA MET A 569 5.90 -18.00 -20.06
C MET A 569 7.12 -18.75 -20.62
N VAL A 570 8.32 -18.17 -20.50
CA VAL A 570 9.54 -18.75 -21.05
C VAL A 570 10.57 -18.97 -19.93
N TYR A 571 11.15 -20.17 -19.86
CA TYR A 571 12.18 -20.53 -18.88
C TYR A 571 13.33 -21.32 -19.54
N GLY A 572 14.56 -21.19 -19.02
CA GLY A 572 15.76 -21.86 -19.54
C GLY A 572 16.95 -20.91 -19.77
N THR A 573 18.10 -21.46 -20.19
CA THR A 573 19.23 -20.64 -20.67
C THR A 573 18.93 -20.12 -22.08
N PRO A 574 19.63 -19.07 -22.57
CA PRO A 574 19.31 -18.40 -23.84
C PRO A 574 19.18 -19.26 -25.10
N ALA A 575 19.63 -20.52 -25.06
CA ALA A 575 19.60 -21.46 -26.18
C ALA A 575 18.50 -22.56 -26.07
N SER A 576 17.75 -22.65 -24.96
CA SER A 576 16.79 -23.75 -24.71
C SER A 576 15.45 -23.28 -24.11
N PHE A 577 14.93 -22.18 -24.63
CA PHE A 577 13.65 -21.61 -24.20
C PHE A 577 12.46 -22.55 -24.45
N VAL A 578 11.67 -22.83 -23.40
CA VAL A 578 10.40 -23.54 -23.50
C VAL A 578 9.24 -22.59 -23.19
N THR A 579 8.21 -22.58 -24.04
CA THR A 579 7.06 -21.66 -23.98
C THR A 579 5.82 -22.31 -23.35
N MET A 580 5.22 -21.71 -22.31
CA MET A 580 3.94 -22.17 -21.73
C MET A 580 2.81 -21.15 -21.93
N VAL A 581 1.58 -21.66 -22.06
CA VAL A 581 0.36 -20.87 -22.34
C VAL A 581 -0.53 -20.84 -21.08
N PRO A 582 -1.04 -19.66 -20.65
CA PRO A 582 -2.03 -19.59 -19.58
C PRO A 582 -3.30 -20.35 -19.94
N THR A 583 -3.86 -21.12 -19.01
CA THR A 583 -5.09 -21.86 -19.24
C THR A 583 -6.04 -21.72 -18.06
N ALA A 584 -7.35 -21.82 -18.31
CA ALA A 584 -8.33 -21.90 -17.23
C ALA A 584 -8.00 -23.12 -16.34
N ARG A 585 -8.42 -23.09 -15.07
CA ARG A 585 -8.45 -24.31 -14.25
C ARG A 585 -9.14 -25.38 -15.09
N PRO A 586 -8.53 -26.56 -15.31
CA PRO A 586 -9.19 -27.61 -16.08
C PRO A 586 -10.56 -27.91 -15.44
N THR A 587 -11.63 -27.44 -16.09
CA THR A 587 -13.03 -27.59 -15.62
C THR A 587 -13.67 -28.85 -16.17
N ASP A 588 -13.00 -29.50 -17.12
CA ASP A 588 -13.46 -30.72 -17.75
C ASP A 588 -13.53 -31.84 -16.70
N ALA A 589 -14.69 -32.45 -16.54
CA ALA A 589 -14.88 -33.59 -15.64
C ALA A 589 -13.95 -34.77 -15.99
N THR A 590 -13.33 -34.76 -17.18
CA THR A 590 -12.32 -35.73 -17.64
C THR A 590 -10.89 -35.43 -17.16
N ALA A 591 -10.62 -34.27 -16.55
CA ALA A 591 -9.29 -33.83 -16.10
C ALA A 591 -9.21 -33.61 -14.57
N ARG A 592 -9.81 -34.50 -13.76
CA ARG A 592 -9.80 -34.41 -12.29
C ARG A 592 -8.43 -34.76 -11.69
N CYS A 593 -7.43 -33.91 -11.90
CA CYS A 593 -6.27 -33.86 -11.01
C CYS A 593 -6.71 -33.18 -9.69
N VAL A 594 -6.82 -33.94 -8.61
CA VAL A 594 -6.98 -33.37 -7.27
C VAL A 594 -5.63 -32.77 -6.86
N VAL A 595 -5.48 -31.46 -6.95
CA VAL A 595 -4.30 -30.75 -6.41
C VAL A 595 -4.38 -30.77 -4.88
N PRO A 596 -3.29 -31.04 -4.15
CA PRO A 596 -3.30 -30.96 -2.69
C PRO A 596 -3.27 -29.48 -2.26
N PHE A 597 -4.48 -28.94 -2.07
CA PHE A 597 -4.82 -27.65 -1.45
C PHE A 597 -4.13 -26.42 -2.05
#